data_AF-A0A098EEG7-F1
#
_entry.id   AF-A0A098EEG7-F1
#
_cell.length_a   1.000
_cell.length_b   1.000
_cell.length_c   1.000
_cell.angle_alpha   90.00
_cell.angle_beta   90.00
_cell.angle_gamma   90.00
#
_symmetry.space_group_name_H-M   'P 1'
#
loop_
_entity.id
_entity.type
_entity.pdbx_description
1 polymer ?
#
loop_
_entity_poly.entity_id
_entity_poly.type
_entity_poly.pdbx_seq_one_letter_code
_entity_poly.pdbx_strand_id
1 'polypeptide(L)'
;MAVEKNQESMEKEIKDMDFKEIGNLINNKLITKENNSAVKKRIKEIYIKNKENHKNTSVVLDLLHKLYPLQLEIIAQERFDNSPLVKCMPIKSKSKNFYFLC
;
A
#
# COMPACT_ATOMS: atom_id res chain seq x y z
N MET A 1 -13.93 -15.37 9.57
CA MET A 1 -14.94 -14.34 9.23
C MET A 1 -14.67 -12.97 9.87
N ALA A 2 -13.41 -12.63 10.24
CA ALA A 2 -13.08 -11.33 10.87
C ALA A 2 -12.37 -10.34 9.94
N VAL A 3 -11.96 -10.78 8.73
CA VAL A 3 -11.21 -9.97 7.77
C VAL A 3 -12.13 -9.01 6.99
N GLU A 4 -13.36 -9.44 6.69
CA GLU A 4 -14.32 -8.65 5.91
C GLU A 4 -14.79 -7.38 6.64
N LYS A 5 -14.96 -7.43 7.97
CA LYS A 5 -15.41 -6.25 8.76
C LYS A 5 -14.37 -5.12 8.84
N ASN A 6 -13.08 -5.45 8.86
CA ASN A 6 -12.02 -4.44 8.92
C ASN A 6 -11.77 -3.78 7.56
N GLN A 7 -11.90 -4.56 6.47
CA GLN A 7 -11.69 -4.08 5.11
C GLN A 7 -12.81 -3.09 4.70
N GLU A 8 -14.05 -3.35 5.09
CA GLU A 8 -15.19 -2.46 4.81
C GLU A 8 -15.11 -1.13 5.60
N SER A 9 -14.53 -1.14 6.80
CA SER A 9 -14.34 0.06 7.63
C SER A 9 -13.35 1.03 7.01
N MET A 10 -12.19 0.52 6.59
CA MET A 10 -11.11 1.37 6.06
C MET A 10 -11.43 1.90 4.65
N GLU A 11 -12.15 1.13 3.83
CA GLU A 11 -12.64 1.62 2.54
C GLU A 11 -13.68 2.74 2.67
N LYS A 12 -14.54 2.69 3.69
CA LYS A 12 -15.49 3.78 3.98
C LYS A 12 -14.75 5.03 4.44
N GLU A 13 -13.76 4.91 5.31
CA GLU A 13 -12.92 6.03 5.75
C GLU A 13 -12.19 6.70 4.58
N ILE A 14 -11.58 5.94 3.67
CA ILE A 14 -10.83 6.49 2.52
C ILE A 14 -11.73 7.21 1.51
N LYS A 15 -13.00 6.79 1.37
CA LYS A 15 -13.96 7.44 0.46
C LYS A 15 -14.34 8.85 0.88
N ASP A 16 -14.21 9.17 2.17
CA ASP A 16 -14.57 10.49 2.69
C ASP A 16 -13.37 11.44 2.78
N MET A 17 -12.14 10.93 2.69
CA MET A 17 -10.92 11.73 2.82
C MET A 17 -10.73 12.79 1.73
N ASP A 18 -10.12 13.91 2.10
CA ASP A 18 -9.77 15.01 1.20
C ASP A 18 -8.37 14.84 0.54
N PHE A 19 -7.97 15.79 -0.30
CA PHE A 19 -6.68 15.74 -1.01
C PHE A 19 -5.48 15.82 -0.06
N LYS A 20 -5.62 16.49 1.10
CA LYS A 20 -4.54 16.69 2.06
C LYS A 20 -4.35 15.43 2.90
N GLU A 21 -5.44 14.81 3.32
CA GLU A 21 -5.46 13.55 4.06
C GLU A 21 -4.90 12.40 3.21
N ILE A 22 -5.35 12.27 1.95
CA ILE A 22 -4.79 11.30 1.00
C ILE A 22 -3.29 11.57 0.77
N GLY A 23 -2.90 12.84 0.65
CA GLY A 23 -1.50 13.23 0.52
C GLY A 23 -0.65 12.80 1.72
N ASN A 24 -1.19 12.93 2.94
CA ASN A 24 -0.52 12.48 4.15
C ASN A 24 -0.35 10.96 4.20
N LEU A 25 -1.35 10.18 3.75
CA LEU A 25 -1.22 8.72 3.66
C LEU A 25 -0.08 8.30 2.74
N ILE A 26 0.03 8.95 1.57
CA ILE A 26 1.10 8.69 0.59
C ILE A 26 2.46 9.10 1.16
N ASN A 27 2.58 10.33 1.67
CA ASN A 27 3.84 10.88 2.15
C ASN A 27 4.39 10.09 3.35
N ASN A 28 3.51 9.61 4.23
CA ASN A 28 3.89 8.80 5.39
C ASN A 28 4.02 7.30 5.10
N LYS A 29 3.90 6.88 3.82
CA LYS A 29 3.93 5.46 3.40
C LYS A 29 2.94 4.56 4.18
N LEU A 30 1.77 5.08 4.54
CA LEU A 30 0.73 4.34 5.28
C LEU A 30 -0.20 3.51 4.37
N ILE A 31 0.15 3.41 3.09
CA ILE A 31 -0.63 2.66 2.11
C ILE A 31 -0.21 1.19 2.16
N THR A 32 -1.19 0.33 2.40
CA THR A 32 -1.04 -1.12 2.42
C THR A 32 -1.62 -1.74 1.15
N LYS A 33 -1.41 -3.05 0.98
CA LYS A 33 -2.02 -3.81 -0.10
C LYS A 33 -3.55 -3.68 -0.13
N GLU A 34 -4.21 -3.79 1.03
CA GLU A 34 -5.66 -3.81 1.11
C GLU A 34 -6.27 -2.46 0.70
N ASN A 35 -5.61 -1.35 1.03
CA ASN A 35 -6.16 0.00 0.85
C ASN A 35 -5.67 0.72 -0.41
N ASN A 36 -4.60 0.25 -1.06
CA ASN A 36 -4.02 0.88 -2.26
C ASN A 36 -5.04 1.09 -3.40
N SER A 37 -5.92 0.10 -3.61
CA SER A 37 -7.00 0.21 -4.62
C SER A 37 -7.98 1.35 -4.28
N ALA A 38 -8.39 1.43 -3.01
CA ALA A 38 -9.30 2.47 -2.52
C ALA A 38 -8.67 3.87 -2.63
N VAL A 39 -7.39 4.01 -2.24
CA VAL A 39 -6.64 5.28 -2.38
C VAL A 39 -6.56 5.70 -3.84
N LYS A 40 -6.21 4.78 -4.75
CA LYS A 40 -6.16 5.07 -6.19
C LYS A 40 -7.51 5.51 -6.74
N LYS A 41 -8.60 4.86 -6.31
CA LYS A 41 -9.96 5.21 -6.71
C LYS A 41 -10.33 6.60 -6.21
N ARG A 42 -10.04 6.90 -4.94
CA ARG A 42 -10.33 8.21 -4.35
C ARG A 42 -9.57 9.35 -5.04
N ILE A 43 -8.29 9.17 -5.35
CA ILE A 43 -7.51 10.17 -6.08
C ILE A 43 -8.11 10.47 -7.46
N LYS A 44 -8.61 9.45 -8.16
CA LYS A 44 -9.31 9.63 -9.44
C LYS A 44 -10.63 10.38 -9.28
N GLU A 45 -11.40 10.09 -8.23
CA GLU A 45 -12.64 10.82 -7.95
C GLU A 45 -12.36 12.30 -7.64
N ILE A 46 -11.33 12.57 -6.84
CA ILE A 46 -10.88 13.93 -6.54
C ILE A 46 -10.42 14.64 -7.82
N TYR A 47 -9.67 13.96 -8.71
CA TYR A 47 -9.27 14.49 -10.01
C TYR A 47 -10.50 14.91 -10.83
N ILE A 48 -11.49 14.03 -10.98
CA ILE A 48 -12.70 14.31 -11.77
C ILE A 48 -13.45 15.52 -11.20
N LYS A 49 -13.62 15.58 -9.87
CA LYS A 49 -14.29 16.71 -9.20
C LYS A 49 -13.53 18.04 -9.35
N ASN A 50 -12.21 18.00 -9.50
CA ASN A 50 -11.35 19.18 -9.55
C ASN A 50 -10.79 19.49 -10.95
N LYS A 51 -11.27 18.79 -11.99
CA LYS A 51 -10.71 18.87 -13.35
C LYS A 51 -10.70 20.30 -13.92
N GLU A 52 -11.66 21.13 -13.52
CA GLU A 52 -11.78 22.52 -13.96
C GLU A 52 -10.88 23.48 -13.16
N ASN A 53 -10.35 23.04 -12.01
CA ASN A 53 -9.41 23.80 -11.20
C ASN A 53 -7.97 23.30 -11.45
N HIS A 54 -7.24 24.05 -12.27
CA HIS A 54 -5.86 23.73 -12.65
C HIS A 54 -4.90 23.55 -11.46
N LYS A 55 -5.05 24.34 -10.39
CA LYS A 55 -4.18 24.21 -9.20
C LYS A 55 -4.40 22.88 -8.51
N ASN A 56 -5.66 22.51 -8.29
CA ASN A 56 -6.01 21.25 -7.64
C ASN A 56 -5.66 20.04 -8.53
N THR A 57 -5.82 20.18 -9.83
CA THR A 57 -5.44 19.15 -10.80
C THR A 57 -3.94 18.85 -10.75
N SER A 58 -3.09 19.88 -10.67
CA SER A 58 -1.64 19.70 -10.54
C SER A 58 -1.26 18.95 -9.25
N VAL A 59 -1.90 19.29 -8.12
CA VAL A 59 -1.69 18.59 -6.84
C VAL A 59 -2.08 17.11 -6.96
N VAL A 60 -3.21 16.81 -7.59
CA VAL A 60 -3.67 15.42 -7.75
C VAL A 60 -2.72 14.60 -8.64
N LEU A 61 -2.17 15.21 -9.69
CA LEU A 61 -1.15 14.56 -10.52
C LEU A 61 0.13 14.27 -9.72
N ASP A 62 0.60 15.21 -8.90
CA ASP A 62 1.75 15.00 -8.01
C ASP A 62 1.52 13.82 -7.03
N LEU A 63 0.30 13.73 -6.47
CA LEU A 63 -0.08 12.59 -5.62
C LEU A 63 -0.06 11.25 -6.37
N LEU A 64 -0.53 11.21 -7.62
CA LEU A 64 -0.47 10.00 -8.46
C LEU A 64 0.98 9.59 -8.74
N HIS A 65 1.85 10.55 -9.03
CA HIS A 65 3.28 10.30 -9.26
C HIS A 65 3.96 9.72 -8.01
N LYS A 66 3.63 10.21 -6.82
CA LYS A 66 4.14 9.68 -5.55
C LYS A 66 3.57 8.31 -5.17
N LEU A 67 2.34 8.02 -5.59
CA LEU A 67 1.71 6.72 -5.34
C LEU A 67 2.36 5.59 -6.15
N TYR A 68 2.81 5.87 -7.38
CA TYR A 68 3.37 4.85 -8.27
C TYR A 68 4.56 4.06 -7.68
N PRO A 69 5.62 4.69 -7.13
CA PRO A 69 6.72 3.93 -6.51
C PRO A 69 6.26 3.09 -5.32
N LEU A 70 5.32 3.57 -4.50
CA LEU A 70 4.76 2.78 -3.39
C LEU A 70 4.02 1.53 -3.89
N GLN A 71 3.30 1.64 -5.01
CA GLN A 71 2.66 0.49 -5.64
C GLN A 71 3.67 -0.56 -6.09
N LEU A 72 4.82 -0.14 -6.61
CA LEU A 72 5.90 -1.04 -6.97
C LEU A 72 6.53 -1.72 -5.74
N GLU A 73 6.74 -0.97 -4.65
CA GLU A 73 7.22 -1.51 -3.37
C GLU A 73 6.27 -2.61 -2.84
N ILE A 74 4.95 -2.34 -2.82
CA ILE A 74 3.93 -3.31 -2.38
C ILE A 74 3.93 -4.57 -3.27
N ILE A 75 3.98 -4.41 -4.60
CA ILE A 75 4.01 -5.54 -5.54
C ILE A 75 5.29 -6.37 -5.38
N ALA A 76 6.43 -5.71 -5.18
CA ALA A 76 7.71 -6.38 -4.95
C ALA A 76 7.67 -7.20 -3.66
N GLN A 77 7.14 -6.63 -2.58
CA GLN A 77 6.94 -7.32 -1.31
C GLN A 77 6.02 -8.54 -1.46
N GLU A 78 4.88 -8.38 -2.13
CA GLU A 78 3.96 -9.49 -2.39
C GLU A 78 4.60 -10.64 -3.18
N ARG A 79 5.40 -10.31 -4.20
CA ARG A 79 6.13 -11.31 -5.00
C ARG A 79 7.17 -12.04 -4.16
N PHE A 80 7.86 -11.31 -3.28
CA PHE A 80 8.84 -11.89 -2.38
C PHE A 80 8.18 -12.82 -1.35
N ASP A 81 7.12 -12.37 -0.67
CA ASP A 81 6.43 -13.16 0.37
C ASP A 81 5.74 -14.41 -0.20
N ASN A 82 5.30 -14.37 -1.45
CA ASN A 82 4.73 -15.52 -2.14
C ASN A 82 5.77 -16.38 -2.86
N SER A 83 7.05 -16.00 -2.81
CA SER A 83 8.12 -16.78 -3.42
C SER A 83 8.25 -18.15 -2.72
N PRO A 84 8.33 -19.26 -3.49
CA PRO A 84 8.54 -20.58 -2.92
C PRO A 84 9.85 -20.67 -2.11
N LEU A 85 10.84 -19.81 -2.39
CA LEU A 85 12.09 -19.76 -1.64
C LEU A 85 11.93 -19.23 -0.21
N VAL A 86 10.98 -18.32 0.03
CA VAL A 86 10.69 -17.78 1.37
C VAL A 86 9.88 -18.79 2.19
N LYS A 87 8.94 -19.49 1.56
CA LYS A 87 8.14 -20.55 2.21
C LYS A 87 8.95 -21.79 2.59
N CYS A 88 10.07 -22.03 1.92
CA CYS A 88 10.97 -23.16 2.17
C CYS A 88 12.08 -22.89 3.19
N MET A 89 12.14 -21.71 3.84
CA MET A 89 13.04 -21.50 4.98
C MET A 89 12.37 -21.97 6.27
N PRO A 90 12.68 -23.17 6.81
CA PRO A 90 12.35 -23.47 8.18
C PRO A 90 13.22 -22.58 9.07
N ILE A 91 12.62 -21.59 9.73
CA ILE A 91 13.23 -20.97 10.90
C ILE A 91 13.16 -22.01 12.03
N LYS A 92 14.08 -22.98 11.99
CA LYS A 92 14.45 -23.75 13.19
C LYS A 92 15.43 -22.91 13.99
N SER A 93 14.93 -21.83 14.60
CA SER A 93 15.63 -21.22 15.72
C SER A 93 15.34 -22.04 16.97
N LYS A 94 16.05 -23.16 17.15
CA LYS A 94 16.48 -23.72 18.45
C LYS A 94 17.50 -24.83 18.17
N SER A 95 18.79 -24.50 18.13
CA SER A 95 19.82 -25.31 18.80
C SER A 95 21.18 -24.64 18.67
N LYS A 96 21.86 -24.51 19.81
CA LYS A 96 23.31 -24.35 19.90
C LYS A 96 24.00 -25.51 19.16
N ASN A 97 25.22 -25.24 18.69
CA ASN A 97 26.19 -26.16 18.09
C ASN A 97 25.92 -26.62 16.65
N PHE A 98 26.44 -25.84 15.70
CA PHE A 98 26.93 -26.37 14.44
C PHE A 98 28.42 -26.65 14.59
N TYR A 99 28.81 -27.93 14.59
CA TYR A 99 30.15 -28.33 14.17
C TYR A 99 30.07 -28.64 12.68
N PHE A 100 30.84 -27.91 11.87
CA PHE A 100 31.22 -28.36 10.53
C PHE A 100 32.47 -29.23 10.70
N LEU A 101 32.44 -30.46 10.20
CA LEU A 101 33.65 -31.20 9.86
C LEU A 101 33.74 -31.27 8.33
N CYS A 102 34.92 -30.90 7.83
CA CYS A 102 35.40 -31.16 6.49
C CYS A 102 35.44 -32.65 6.16
#